data_AF-A0A1F3M0P1-F1
#
_entry.id   AF-A0A1F3M0P1-F1
#
_cell.length_a   1.000
_cell.length_b   1.000
_cell.length_c   1.000
_cell.angle_alpha   90.00
_cell.angle_beta   90.00
_cell.angle_gamma   90.00
#
_symmetry.space_group_name_H-M   'P 1'
#
loop_
_entity.id
_entity.type
_entity.pdbx_description
1 polymer ?
#
loop_
_entity_poly.entity_id
_entity_poly.type
_entity_poly.pdbx_seq_one_letter_code
_entity_poly.pdbx_strand_id
1 'polypeptide(L)'
;MKKILNYLIFFLFSLITTAEERDTIVVEGLLYSDSQPVSIQIINGKISGIRHLPAGANVPQVYIASGLIDLQVNGYMGIDFCDPALTAEDVRKVVKALWKEGVTTFFPTLTTNADDLLKRNFGVLAEASNDPEMKQSIPGFHLEGPYISPVLGYRGDHPEKHIRKPDRQEFEKYQQAARGAIKLVTVAPEIEGAIPFISRCVESGVFVALGHHNASAEVIKEAVDAGASMSTHLGNGCANEINRHHNPIWPQLADDRLMPSIIVDGYHLTQEEVQVFYKVKGVDRIVLVSDIVDLAGLPPGEYKKGDATLLLTPEVVKYPAENEMNGMTAIKRMN
;
A
#
# COMPACT_ATOMS: atom_id res chain seq x y z
N MET A 1 -2.55 -48.36 72.31
CA MET A 1 -3.74 -49.06 71.78
C MET A 1 -4.66 -48.05 71.13
N LYS A 2 -5.02 -48.26 69.85
CA LYS A 2 -6.07 -47.56 69.05
C LYS A 2 -5.76 -46.08 68.71
N LYS A 3 -5.52 -45.67 67.46
CA LYS A 3 -6.26 -45.73 66.16
C LYS A 3 -6.83 -44.34 65.83
N ILE A 4 -6.25 -43.72 64.79
CA ILE A 4 -6.90 -43.06 63.64
C ILE A 4 -7.97 -41.98 63.95
N LEU A 5 -7.60 -40.72 63.71
CA LEU A 5 -8.50 -39.63 63.28
C LEU A 5 -7.65 -38.58 62.54
N ASN A 6 -7.59 -38.64 61.20
CA ASN A 6 -8.26 -37.70 60.29
C ASN A 6 -8.12 -36.23 60.70
N TYR A 7 -7.31 -35.44 59.98
CA TYR A 7 -7.82 -34.64 58.85
C TYR A 7 -6.65 -33.96 58.11
N LEU A 8 -6.57 -34.28 56.82
CA LEU A 8 -5.82 -33.58 55.78
C LEU A 8 -6.08 -32.07 55.88
N ILE A 9 -5.02 -31.28 56.10
CA ILE A 9 -5.03 -29.86 55.74
C ILE A 9 -5.00 -29.83 54.21
N PHE A 10 -6.17 -29.54 53.64
CA PHE A 10 -6.40 -29.38 52.22
C PHE A 10 -5.56 -28.22 51.69
N PHE A 11 -4.51 -28.56 50.94
CA PHE A 11 -3.85 -27.66 50.01
C PHE A 11 -4.80 -27.46 48.82
N LEU A 12 -5.75 -26.53 48.95
CA LEU A 12 -6.58 -26.07 47.83
C LEU A 12 -5.81 -24.94 47.14
N PHE A 13 -4.88 -25.32 46.26
CA PHE A 13 -4.49 -24.45 45.15
C PHE A 13 -5.76 -24.20 44.34
N SER A 14 -6.38 -23.04 44.52
CA SER A 14 -7.37 -22.59 43.54
C SER A 14 -6.57 -22.24 42.27
N LEU A 15 -6.52 -23.17 41.33
CA LEU A 15 -6.32 -22.81 39.93
C LEU A 15 -7.56 -22.01 39.53
N ILE A 16 -7.54 -20.70 39.81
CA ILE A 16 -8.28 -19.75 39.01
C ILE A 16 -7.46 -19.63 37.72
N THR A 17 -7.64 -20.59 36.81
CA THR A 17 -7.41 -20.31 35.40
C THR A 17 -8.45 -19.25 35.05
N THR A 18 -8.03 -18.00 34.95
CA THR A 18 -8.74 -17.00 34.17
C THR A 18 -8.81 -17.56 32.77
N ALA A 19 -9.89 -18.24 32.42
CA ALA A 19 -10.21 -18.51 31.03
C ALA A 19 -10.46 -17.12 30.44
N GLU A 20 -9.46 -16.57 29.73
CA GLU A 20 -9.70 -15.45 28.83
C GLU A 20 -10.90 -15.84 27.97
N GLU A 21 -11.97 -15.04 28.00
CA GLU A 21 -13.10 -15.18 27.09
C GLU A 21 -12.54 -15.21 25.68
N ARG A 22 -12.67 -16.36 25.01
CA ARG A 22 -12.20 -16.52 23.64
C ARG A 22 -13.22 -15.88 22.73
N ASP A 23 -12.92 -14.67 22.26
CA ASP A 23 -13.69 -14.02 21.20
C ASP A 23 -13.71 -14.92 19.98
N THR A 24 -14.84 -15.62 19.82
CA THR A 24 -15.07 -16.58 18.75
C THR A 24 -16.10 -15.99 17.81
N ILE A 25 -15.67 -15.72 16.58
CA ILE A 25 -16.53 -15.21 15.50
C ILE A 25 -16.68 -16.32 14.46
N VAL A 26 -17.88 -16.50 13.94
CA VAL A 26 -18.16 -17.37 12.80
C VAL A 26 -18.70 -16.52 11.67
N VAL A 27 -18.08 -16.62 10.49
CA VAL A 27 -18.50 -15.92 9.28
C VAL A 27 -18.87 -16.97 8.24
N GLU A 28 -20.05 -16.83 7.64
CA GLU A 28 -20.54 -17.74 6.61
C GLU A 28 -20.90 -16.99 5.34
N GLY A 29 -20.66 -17.61 4.19
CA GLY A 29 -20.84 -17.00 2.87
C GLY A 29 -20.30 -17.90 1.76
N LEU A 30 -20.00 -17.33 0.61
CA LEU A 30 -19.43 -18.03 -0.54
C LEU A 30 -17.93 -17.77 -0.62
N LEU A 31 -17.10 -18.80 -0.71
CA LEU A 31 -15.66 -18.60 -0.87
C LEU A 31 -15.37 -18.04 -2.28
N TYR A 32 -14.57 -16.97 -2.36
CA TYR A 32 -14.33 -16.26 -3.64
C TYR A 32 -13.67 -17.12 -4.74
N SER A 33 -12.93 -18.17 -4.37
CA SER A 33 -12.16 -18.99 -5.30
C SER A 33 -12.98 -20.04 -6.05
N ASP A 34 -14.08 -20.51 -5.46
CA ASP A 34 -14.88 -21.63 -5.99
C ASP A 34 -16.41 -21.43 -5.88
N SER A 35 -16.84 -20.27 -5.35
CA SER A 35 -18.23 -19.91 -5.09
C SER A 35 -18.99 -20.91 -4.22
N GLN A 36 -18.31 -21.75 -3.43
CA GLN A 36 -18.94 -22.74 -2.57
C GLN A 36 -19.25 -22.17 -1.18
N PRO A 37 -20.36 -22.59 -0.53
CA PRO A 37 -20.66 -22.23 0.85
C PRO A 37 -19.54 -22.61 1.81
N VAL A 38 -19.13 -21.66 2.66
CA VAL A 38 -18.05 -21.84 3.63
C VAL A 38 -18.43 -21.26 4.99
N SER A 39 -17.90 -21.85 6.05
CA SER A 39 -17.97 -21.36 7.44
C SER A 39 -16.54 -21.16 7.95
N ILE A 40 -16.20 -19.93 8.30
CA ILE A 40 -14.87 -19.53 8.78
C ILE A 40 -14.98 -19.23 10.27
N GLN A 41 -14.19 -19.95 11.06
CA GLN A 41 -14.08 -19.74 12.50
C GLN A 41 -12.87 -18.88 12.82
N ILE A 42 -13.07 -17.78 13.51
CA ILE A 42 -12.03 -16.85 13.96
C ILE A 42 -11.99 -16.88 15.48
N ILE A 43 -10.81 -17.10 16.06
CA ILE A 43 -10.58 -17.10 17.50
C ILE A 43 -9.48 -16.09 17.79
N ASN A 44 -9.77 -15.11 18.65
CA ASN A 44 -8.81 -14.06 19.05
C ASN A 44 -8.16 -13.37 17.84
N GLY A 45 -8.98 -13.01 16.85
CA GLY A 45 -8.53 -12.32 15.62
C GLY A 45 -7.76 -13.18 14.62
N LYS A 46 -7.66 -14.50 14.82
CA LYS A 46 -6.99 -15.42 13.89
C LYS A 46 -7.96 -16.44 13.33
N ILE A 47 -7.86 -16.71 12.03
CA ILE A 47 -8.60 -17.80 11.40
C ILE A 47 -8.10 -19.12 12.01
N SER A 48 -9.03 -19.84 12.64
CA SER A 48 -8.79 -21.12 13.31
C SER A 48 -9.26 -22.32 12.48
N GLY A 49 -10.19 -22.10 11.55
CA GLY A 49 -10.68 -23.12 10.65
C GLY A 49 -11.51 -22.54 9.51
N ILE A 50 -11.40 -23.16 8.34
CA ILE A 50 -12.22 -22.91 7.16
C ILE A 50 -12.86 -24.24 6.80
N ARG A 51 -14.19 -24.29 6.74
CA ARG A 51 -14.93 -25.52 6.44
C ARG A 51 -15.94 -25.25 5.33
N HIS A 52 -15.80 -25.97 4.21
CA HIS A 52 -16.83 -26.05 3.19
C HIS A 52 -18.09 -26.69 3.77
N LEU A 53 -19.24 -26.06 3.49
CA LEU A 53 -20.55 -26.55 3.85
C LEU A 53 -21.17 -27.30 2.65
N PRO A 54 -22.19 -28.15 2.88
CA PRO A 54 -22.86 -28.84 1.78
C PRO A 54 -23.43 -27.88 0.73
N ALA A 55 -23.45 -28.31 -0.53
CA ALA A 55 -24.12 -27.59 -1.60
C ALA A 55 -25.60 -27.33 -1.23
N GLY A 56 -26.06 -26.08 -1.37
CA GLY A 56 -27.40 -25.67 -0.96
C GLY A 56 -27.56 -25.28 0.52
N ALA A 57 -26.47 -25.22 1.29
CA ALA A 57 -26.49 -24.63 2.62
C ALA A 57 -27.05 -23.19 2.58
N ASN A 58 -27.92 -22.85 3.53
CA ASN A 58 -28.51 -21.52 3.63
C ASN A 58 -27.51 -20.54 4.27
N VAL A 59 -26.60 -20.02 3.46
CA VAL A 59 -25.62 -19.00 3.83
C VAL A 59 -25.93 -17.66 3.14
N PRO A 60 -25.49 -16.52 3.70
CA PRO A 60 -25.51 -15.24 3.01
C PRO A 60 -24.89 -15.34 1.61
N GLN A 61 -25.54 -14.75 0.61
CA GLN A 61 -25.06 -14.72 -0.78
C GLN A 61 -24.04 -13.59 -0.98
N VAL A 62 -22.99 -13.60 -0.17
CA VAL A 62 -21.87 -12.66 -0.23
C VAL A 62 -20.57 -13.44 -0.36
N TYR A 63 -19.63 -12.90 -1.12
CA TYR A 63 -18.32 -13.49 -1.24
C TYR A 63 -17.45 -13.19 -0.02
N ILE A 64 -16.73 -14.21 0.45
CA ILE A 64 -15.70 -14.11 1.46
C ILE A 64 -14.35 -14.29 0.77
N ALA A 65 -13.51 -13.28 0.92
CA ALA A 65 -12.14 -13.26 0.45
C ALA A 65 -11.21 -12.79 1.58
N SER A 66 -9.90 -12.95 1.37
CA SER A 66 -8.92 -12.24 2.18
C SER A 66 -9.11 -10.72 2.04
N GLY A 67 -8.86 -9.98 3.11
CA GLY A 67 -8.87 -8.52 3.05
C GLY A 67 -7.83 -8.02 2.05
N LEU A 68 -8.17 -6.94 1.34
CA LEU A 68 -7.32 -6.38 0.29
C LEU A 68 -6.08 -5.73 0.91
N ILE A 69 -4.97 -5.85 0.17
CA ILE A 69 -3.69 -5.21 0.51
C ILE A 69 -3.40 -4.16 -0.55
N ASP A 70 -3.21 -2.91 -0.13
CA ASP A 70 -2.90 -1.81 -1.04
C ASP A 70 -1.54 -1.18 -0.73
N LEU A 71 -0.60 -1.28 -1.67
CA LEU A 71 0.77 -0.82 -1.44
C LEU A 71 0.97 0.67 -1.66
N GLN A 72 -0.05 1.40 -2.12
CA GLN A 72 0.09 2.81 -2.47
C GLN A 72 -1.21 3.59 -2.19
N VAL A 73 -1.22 4.28 -1.05
CA VAL A 73 -2.33 5.14 -0.60
C VAL A 73 -1.76 6.46 -0.09
N ASN A 74 -2.01 7.54 -0.81
CA ASN A 74 -1.50 8.88 -0.49
C ASN A 74 -2.40 9.62 0.51
N GLY A 75 -3.68 9.24 0.55
CA GLY A 75 -4.70 9.85 1.38
C GLY A 75 -6.08 9.26 1.07
N TYR A 76 -7.09 9.62 1.87
CA TYR A 76 -8.48 9.21 1.62
C TYR A 76 -9.47 10.08 2.39
N MET A 77 -10.66 10.32 1.84
CA MET A 77 -11.77 11.02 2.52
C MET A 77 -11.41 12.42 3.06
N GLY A 78 -10.67 13.19 2.26
CA GLY A 78 -10.23 14.55 2.54
C GLY A 78 -8.98 14.65 3.42
N ILE A 79 -8.29 13.54 3.67
CA ILE A 79 -7.07 13.50 4.48
C ILE A 79 -5.89 13.15 3.58
N ASP A 80 -4.91 14.04 3.49
CA ASP A 80 -3.65 13.86 2.77
C ASP A 80 -2.53 13.51 3.76
N PHE A 81 -1.78 12.42 3.51
CA PHE A 81 -0.63 12.09 4.35
C PHE A 81 0.55 13.05 4.20
N CYS A 82 0.57 13.87 3.14
CA CYS A 82 1.49 14.99 2.97
C CYS A 82 0.93 16.32 3.52
N ASP A 83 -0.17 16.34 4.29
CA ASP A 83 -0.64 17.57 4.94
C ASP A 83 0.31 17.99 6.09
N PRO A 84 0.80 19.25 6.14
CA PRO A 84 1.55 19.79 7.27
C PRO A 84 0.81 19.71 8.62
N ALA A 85 -0.51 19.66 8.60
CA ALA A 85 -1.38 19.54 9.77
C ALA A 85 -1.79 18.09 10.09
N LEU A 86 -1.29 17.08 9.35
CA LEU A 86 -1.63 15.67 9.58
C LEU A 86 -1.46 15.28 11.06
N THR A 87 -2.47 14.58 11.59
CA THR A 87 -2.48 14.02 12.94
C THR A 87 -2.66 12.50 12.93
N ALA A 88 -2.29 11.83 14.03
CA ALA A 88 -2.52 10.39 14.18
C ALA A 88 -4.02 10.01 14.17
N GLU A 89 -4.90 10.93 14.60
CA GLU A 89 -6.35 10.74 14.51
C GLU A 89 -6.83 10.75 13.05
N ASP A 90 -6.24 11.58 12.20
CA ASP A 90 -6.59 11.60 10.78
C ASP A 90 -6.18 10.28 10.10
N VAL A 91 -4.99 9.76 10.43
CA VAL A 91 -4.58 8.41 9.98
C VAL A 91 -5.60 7.35 10.43
N ARG A 92 -6.06 7.40 11.69
CA ARG A 92 -7.09 6.47 12.21
C ARG A 92 -8.40 6.56 11.42
N LYS A 93 -8.85 7.77 11.06
CA LYS A 93 -10.04 7.96 10.21
C LYS A 93 -9.86 7.31 8.85
N VAL A 94 -8.69 7.49 8.21
CA VAL A 94 -8.37 6.84 6.93
C VAL A 94 -8.44 5.33 7.05
N VAL A 95 -7.82 4.72 8.08
CA VAL A 95 -7.87 3.27 8.28
C VAL A 95 -9.33 2.78 8.38
N LYS A 96 -10.14 3.42 9.23
CA LYS A 96 -11.56 3.03 9.42
C LYS A 96 -12.40 3.22 8.17
N ALA A 97 -12.03 4.17 7.31
CA ALA A 97 -12.69 4.38 6.04
C ALA A 97 -12.29 3.30 5.01
N LEU A 98 -10.99 2.95 4.92
CA LEU A 98 -10.48 1.89 4.04
C LEU A 98 -11.06 0.51 4.39
N TRP A 99 -11.27 0.21 5.67
CA TRP A 99 -11.94 -1.02 6.10
C TRP A 99 -13.35 -1.19 5.52
N LYS A 100 -14.07 -0.09 5.28
CA LYS A 100 -15.41 -0.13 4.66
C LYS A 100 -15.36 -0.49 3.17
N GLU A 101 -14.21 -0.31 2.54
CA GLU A 101 -13.92 -0.70 1.15
C GLU A 101 -13.25 -2.09 1.05
N GLY A 102 -13.07 -2.80 2.17
CA GLY A 102 -12.45 -4.12 2.20
C GLY A 102 -10.91 -4.10 2.15
N VAL A 103 -10.29 -2.92 2.16
CA VAL A 103 -8.84 -2.75 2.30
C VAL A 103 -8.48 -2.85 3.77
N THR A 104 -7.97 -4.01 4.17
CA THR A 104 -7.62 -4.29 5.57
C THR A 104 -6.17 -3.95 5.88
N THR A 105 -5.32 -3.89 4.86
CA THR A 105 -3.88 -3.64 5.00
C THR A 105 -3.44 -2.68 3.90
N PHE A 106 -2.67 -1.67 4.24
CA PHE A 106 -2.17 -0.72 3.24
C PHE A 106 -0.88 -0.05 3.67
N PHE A 107 -0.19 0.58 2.71
CA PHE A 107 1.00 1.39 2.95
C PHE A 107 0.63 2.87 2.80
N PRO A 108 0.59 3.63 3.91
CA PRO A 108 0.58 5.08 3.83
C PRO A 108 1.79 5.56 3.03
N THR A 109 1.51 6.32 1.98
CA THR A 109 2.50 6.76 0.99
C THR A 109 2.74 8.25 1.16
N LEU A 110 4.02 8.63 1.32
CA LEU A 110 4.44 10.02 1.27
C LEU A 110 5.17 10.28 -0.05
N THR A 111 4.64 11.20 -0.84
CA THR A 111 5.19 11.62 -2.12
C THR A 111 6.29 12.68 -1.96
N THR A 112 7.03 12.95 -3.03
CA THR A 112 8.07 14.00 -3.10
C THR A 112 7.65 15.30 -2.41
N ASN A 113 8.34 15.64 -1.32
CA ASN A 113 8.04 16.85 -0.55
C ASN A 113 9.27 17.42 0.18
N ALA A 114 9.06 18.51 0.91
CA ALA A 114 10.08 19.13 1.76
C ALA A 114 10.61 18.14 2.81
N ASP A 115 11.91 18.22 3.11
CA ASP A 115 12.58 17.30 4.02
C ASP A 115 11.96 17.29 5.43
N ASP A 116 11.70 18.48 5.98
CA ASP A 116 11.07 18.66 7.29
C ASP A 116 9.65 18.08 7.36
N LEU A 117 8.87 18.24 6.29
CA LEU A 117 7.53 17.65 6.19
C LEU A 117 7.58 16.12 6.16
N LEU A 118 8.45 15.52 5.33
CA LEU A 118 8.60 14.06 5.24
C LEU A 118 8.99 13.47 6.60
N LYS A 119 10.00 14.04 7.28
CA LYS A 119 10.39 13.60 8.64
C LYS A 119 9.23 13.69 9.62
N ARG A 120 8.51 14.81 9.63
CA ARG A 120 7.36 15.02 10.53
C ARG A 120 6.30 13.96 10.27
N ASN A 121 5.86 13.81 9.03
CA ASN A 121 4.70 13.00 8.70
C ASN A 121 5.00 11.50 8.80
N PHE A 122 6.22 11.04 8.50
CA PHE A 122 6.64 9.69 8.88
C PHE A 122 6.60 9.46 10.39
N GLY A 123 6.94 10.48 11.20
CA GLY A 123 6.79 10.43 12.66
C GLY A 123 5.33 10.29 13.10
N VAL A 124 4.40 11.01 12.46
CA VAL A 124 2.96 10.91 12.73
C VAL A 124 2.41 9.54 12.33
N LEU A 125 2.80 9.02 11.16
CA LEU A 125 2.43 7.68 10.71
C LEU A 125 2.98 6.60 11.67
N ALA A 126 4.22 6.77 12.14
CA ALA A 126 4.84 5.88 13.13
C ALA A 126 4.11 5.94 14.48
N GLU A 127 3.65 7.10 14.92
CA GLU A 127 2.81 7.23 16.12
C GLU A 127 1.49 6.48 15.95
N ALA A 128 0.77 6.79 14.86
CA ALA A 128 -0.53 6.22 14.54
C ALA A 128 -0.47 4.68 14.46
N SER A 129 0.51 4.12 13.75
CA SER A 129 0.66 2.66 13.57
C SER A 129 0.89 1.86 14.87
N ASN A 130 1.14 2.50 16.01
CA ASN A 130 1.20 1.81 17.30
C ASN A 130 -0.17 1.56 17.95
N ASP A 131 -1.23 2.17 17.43
CA ASP A 131 -2.58 1.94 17.92
C ASP A 131 -2.95 0.45 17.79
N PRO A 132 -3.25 -0.25 18.89
CA PRO A 132 -3.57 -1.67 18.87
C PRO A 132 -4.72 -2.05 17.93
N GLU A 133 -5.69 -1.15 17.71
CA GLU A 133 -6.85 -1.40 16.84
C GLU A 133 -6.44 -1.54 15.36
N MET A 134 -5.43 -0.77 14.93
CA MET A 134 -5.04 -0.66 13.52
C MET A 134 -3.61 -1.09 13.21
N LYS A 135 -2.85 -1.56 14.22
CA LYS A 135 -1.46 -2.00 14.06
C LYS A 135 -1.27 -3.05 12.96
N GLN A 136 -2.28 -3.89 12.70
CA GLN A 136 -2.23 -4.90 11.64
C GLN A 136 -2.54 -4.33 10.25
N SER A 137 -3.15 -3.15 10.18
CA SER A 137 -3.52 -2.50 8.92
C SER A 137 -2.36 -1.78 8.25
N ILE A 138 -1.32 -1.39 9.01
CA ILE A 138 -0.18 -0.62 8.50
C ILE A 138 1.12 -1.37 8.80
N PRO A 139 1.55 -2.29 7.92
CA PRO A 139 2.76 -3.09 8.12
C PRO A 139 4.05 -2.31 7.83
N GLY A 140 3.93 -1.16 7.17
CA GLY A 140 5.03 -0.26 6.84
C GLY A 140 4.53 0.95 6.05
N PHE A 141 5.47 1.81 5.66
CA PHE A 141 5.24 3.01 4.87
C PHE A 141 5.94 2.92 3.53
N HIS A 142 5.39 3.67 2.58
CA HIS A 142 5.96 3.85 1.25
C HIS A 142 6.48 5.28 1.11
N LEU A 143 7.73 5.42 0.70
CA LEU A 143 8.35 6.68 0.32
C LEU A 143 8.39 6.76 -1.22
N GLU A 144 7.53 7.56 -1.83
CA GLU A 144 7.45 7.72 -3.28
C GLU A 144 8.17 9.00 -3.74
N GLY A 145 9.42 8.85 -4.18
CA GLY A 145 10.34 9.99 -4.26
C GLY A 145 10.88 10.36 -2.88
N PRO A 146 11.67 11.45 -2.72
CA PRO A 146 11.94 12.51 -3.67
C PRO A 146 13.04 12.20 -4.70
N TYR A 147 13.55 10.97 -4.70
CA TYR A 147 14.67 10.49 -5.50
C TYR A 147 14.23 10.04 -6.91
N ILE A 148 13.49 10.90 -7.60
CA ILE A 148 12.86 10.61 -8.89
C ILE A 148 13.40 11.50 -10.01
N SER A 149 13.00 11.24 -11.25
CA SER A 149 13.39 12.06 -12.41
C SER A 149 12.76 13.45 -12.33
N PRO A 150 13.51 14.55 -12.55
CA PRO A 150 12.93 15.90 -12.60
C PRO A 150 12.29 16.22 -13.96
N VAL A 151 12.41 15.32 -14.94
CA VAL A 151 11.93 15.52 -16.30
C VAL A 151 10.40 15.51 -16.32
N LEU A 152 9.81 16.54 -16.95
CA LEU A 152 8.36 16.65 -17.12
C LEU A 152 7.78 15.39 -17.80
N GLY A 153 6.59 14.98 -17.39
CA GLY A 153 5.97 13.71 -17.79
C GLY A 153 6.42 12.52 -16.93
N TYR A 154 7.72 12.32 -16.72
CA TYR A 154 8.21 11.24 -15.86
C TYR A 154 8.03 11.56 -14.38
N ARG A 155 8.27 12.81 -13.98
CA ARG A 155 8.03 13.22 -12.59
C ARG A 155 6.55 13.18 -12.18
N GLY A 156 5.61 13.21 -13.14
CA GLY A 156 4.18 13.35 -12.89
C GLY A 156 3.85 14.58 -12.04
N ASP A 157 2.93 14.43 -11.10
CA ASP A 157 2.48 15.51 -10.20
C ASP A 157 3.48 15.83 -9.06
N HIS A 158 4.66 15.20 -9.05
CA HIS A 158 5.64 15.44 -8.01
C HIS A 158 6.27 16.84 -8.15
N PRO A 159 6.31 17.65 -7.08
CA PRO A 159 6.78 19.03 -7.14
C PRO A 159 8.28 19.10 -7.42
N GLU A 160 8.65 19.64 -8.59
CA GLU A 160 10.04 19.74 -9.08
C GLU A 160 11.01 20.30 -8.05
N LYS A 161 10.59 21.34 -7.32
CA LYS A 161 11.41 22.02 -6.29
C LYS A 161 11.87 21.11 -5.15
N HIS A 162 11.23 19.95 -4.97
CA HIS A 162 11.55 18.99 -3.92
C HIS A 162 12.24 17.73 -4.47
N ILE A 163 12.31 17.55 -5.78
CA ILE A 163 13.05 16.46 -6.41
C ILE A 163 14.55 16.65 -6.16
N ARG A 164 15.23 15.59 -5.74
CA ARG A 164 16.67 15.64 -5.38
C ARG A 164 17.32 14.27 -5.50
N LYS A 165 18.66 14.25 -5.50
CA LYS A 165 19.43 13.01 -5.54
C LYS A 165 19.25 12.22 -4.23
N PRO A 166 19.31 10.87 -4.27
CA PRO A 166 19.35 10.07 -3.06
C PRO A 166 20.50 10.49 -2.14
N ASP A 167 20.16 10.83 -0.90
CA ASP A 167 21.13 11.10 0.16
C ASP A 167 20.93 10.11 1.30
N ARG A 168 22.02 9.45 1.70
CA ARG A 168 21.98 8.42 2.73
C ARG A 168 21.56 8.98 4.09
N GLN A 169 22.11 10.12 4.50
CA GLN A 169 21.86 10.69 5.82
C GLN A 169 20.42 11.19 5.91
N GLU A 170 19.88 11.70 4.80
CA GLU A 170 18.49 12.07 4.68
C GLU A 170 17.56 10.86 4.85
N PHE A 171 17.77 9.78 4.08
CA PHE A 171 16.95 8.58 4.20
C PHE A 171 17.04 7.95 5.60
N GLU A 172 18.22 7.93 6.23
CA GLU A 172 18.39 7.47 7.61
C GLU A 172 17.56 8.30 8.60
N LYS A 173 17.43 9.62 8.41
CA LYS A 173 16.55 10.47 9.24
C LYS A 173 15.07 10.14 9.01
N TYR A 174 14.66 9.85 7.77
CA TYR A 174 13.30 9.37 7.49
C TYR A 174 13.02 8.04 8.17
N GLN A 175 13.95 7.08 8.07
CA GLN A 175 13.80 5.80 8.76
C GLN A 175 13.76 5.97 10.27
N GLN A 176 14.57 6.86 10.84
CA GLN A 176 14.53 7.15 12.27
C GLN A 176 13.17 7.72 12.69
N ALA A 177 12.63 8.69 11.94
CA ALA A 177 11.31 9.26 12.20
C ALA A 177 10.20 8.21 12.06
N ALA A 178 10.29 7.35 11.04
CA ALA A 178 9.41 6.23 10.80
C ALA A 178 9.60 5.05 11.77
N ARG A 179 10.57 5.10 12.68
CA ARG A 179 10.95 3.99 13.58
C ARG A 179 11.26 2.68 12.82
N GLY A 180 11.92 2.79 11.67
CA GLY A 180 12.30 1.66 10.81
C GLY A 180 11.15 1.11 9.96
N ALA A 181 9.99 1.77 9.94
CA ALA A 181 8.79 1.29 9.27
C ALA A 181 8.67 1.71 7.79
N ILE A 182 9.60 2.47 7.21
CA ILE A 182 9.65 2.60 5.74
C ILE A 182 10.09 1.26 5.18
N LYS A 183 9.21 0.63 4.39
CA LYS A 183 9.39 -0.72 3.84
C LYS A 183 9.38 -0.76 2.32
N LEU A 184 8.91 0.29 1.68
CA LEU A 184 8.91 0.45 0.22
C LEU A 184 9.44 1.84 -0.15
N VAL A 185 10.31 1.92 -1.15
CA VAL A 185 10.81 3.18 -1.71
C VAL A 185 10.67 3.15 -3.24
N THR A 186 10.07 4.18 -3.82
CA THR A 186 10.11 4.44 -5.27
C THR A 186 11.30 5.33 -5.62
N VAL A 187 12.12 4.93 -6.58
CA VAL A 187 13.31 5.66 -7.03
C VAL A 187 13.44 5.65 -8.55
N ALA A 188 13.94 6.74 -9.13
CA ALA A 188 14.37 6.77 -10.53
C ALA A 188 15.83 6.32 -10.63
N PRO A 189 16.13 5.20 -11.31
CA PRO A 189 17.45 4.60 -11.27
C PRO A 189 18.52 5.37 -12.08
N GLU A 190 18.13 6.24 -13.02
CA GLU A 190 19.06 7.11 -13.75
C GLU A 190 19.59 8.29 -12.94
N ILE A 191 19.01 8.56 -11.77
CA ILE A 191 19.47 9.65 -10.92
C ILE A 191 20.82 9.30 -10.30
N GLU A 192 21.74 10.26 -10.34
CA GLU A 192 23.07 10.08 -9.76
C GLU A 192 23.00 9.63 -8.30
N GLY A 193 23.64 8.50 -8.00
CA GLY A 193 23.65 7.88 -6.68
C GLY A 193 22.53 6.87 -6.41
N ALA A 194 21.59 6.68 -7.35
CA ALA A 194 20.46 5.76 -7.19
C ALA A 194 20.91 4.29 -7.08
N ILE A 195 21.79 3.79 -7.96
CA ILE A 195 22.19 2.37 -7.93
C ILE A 195 22.82 1.96 -6.57
N PRO A 196 23.80 2.69 -5.99
CA PRO A 196 24.30 2.40 -4.65
C PRO A 196 23.24 2.61 -3.54
N PHE A 197 22.30 3.53 -3.73
CA PHE A 197 21.19 3.72 -2.80
C PHE A 197 20.25 2.50 -2.79
N ILE A 198 19.90 1.96 -3.95
CA ILE A 198 19.09 0.74 -4.10
C ILE A 198 19.70 -0.42 -3.31
N SER A 199 20.99 -0.73 -3.54
CA SER A 199 21.69 -1.82 -2.84
C SER A 199 21.57 -1.68 -1.32
N ARG A 200 21.76 -0.47 -0.79
CA ARG A 200 21.70 -0.21 0.66
C ARG A 200 20.29 -0.35 1.22
N CYS A 201 19.27 0.12 0.50
CA CYS A 201 17.88 -0.08 0.90
C CYS A 201 17.57 -1.57 1.01
N VAL A 202 17.93 -2.36 0.00
CA VAL A 202 17.72 -3.80 -0.04
C VAL A 202 18.47 -4.52 1.09
N GLU A 203 19.73 -4.17 1.33
CA GLU A 203 20.53 -4.69 2.46
C GLU A 203 19.87 -4.40 3.83
N SER A 204 19.13 -3.30 3.95
CA SER A 204 18.39 -2.94 5.16
C SER A 204 16.98 -3.56 5.25
N GLY A 205 16.57 -4.38 4.27
CA GLY A 205 15.26 -5.01 4.20
C GLY A 205 14.14 -4.09 3.71
N VAL A 206 14.48 -3.04 2.97
CA VAL A 206 13.52 -2.13 2.31
C VAL A 206 13.36 -2.56 0.85
N PHE A 207 12.12 -2.77 0.41
CA PHE A 207 11.82 -3.03 -1.00
C PHE A 207 12.03 -1.76 -1.81
N VAL A 208 12.61 -1.93 -3.00
CA VAL A 208 12.82 -0.82 -3.92
C VAL A 208 12.04 -1.06 -5.20
N ALA A 209 11.19 -0.08 -5.53
CA ALA A 209 10.43 -0.01 -6.75
C ALA A 209 11.01 1.07 -7.68
N LEU A 210 11.01 0.79 -8.97
CA LEU A 210 11.39 1.74 -10.00
C LEU A 210 10.14 2.51 -10.45
N GLY A 211 10.18 3.83 -10.41
CA GLY A 211 9.05 4.68 -10.81
C GLY A 211 9.51 6.11 -11.08
N HIS A 212 8.68 6.88 -11.78
CA HIS A 212 8.94 8.27 -12.14
C HIS A 212 10.29 8.50 -12.82
N HIS A 213 10.55 7.74 -13.88
CA HIS A 213 11.89 7.60 -14.44
C HIS A 213 11.90 7.38 -15.95
N ASN A 214 12.98 7.78 -16.61
CA ASN A 214 13.22 7.53 -18.05
C ASN A 214 14.55 6.78 -18.28
N ALA A 215 14.97 5.97 -17.32
CA ALA A 215 16.16 5.13 -17.45
C ALA A 215 16.13 4.23 -18.69
N SER A 216 17.31 4.01 -19.27
CA SER A 216 17.49 3.03 -20.34
C SER A 216 17.42 1.60 -19.83
N ALA A 217 17.31 0.63 -20.73
CA ALA A 217 17.30 -0.79 -20.39
C ALA A 217 18.56 -1.22 -19.60
N GLU A 218 19.71 -0.64 -19.91
CA GLU A 218 20.98 -0.91 -19.23
C GLU A 218 20.93 -0.44 -17.77
N VAL A 219 20.47 0.80 -17.53
CA VAL A 219 20.36 1.37 -16.18
C VAL A 219 19.30 0.63 -15.35
N ILE A 220 18.18 0.24 -15.96
CA ILE A 220 17.15 -0.58 -15.30
C ILE A 220 17.75 -1.94 -14.92
N LYS A 221 18.52 -2.57 -15.81
CA LYS A 221 19.21 -3.81 -15.48
C LYS A 221 20.18 -3.63 -14.32
N GLU A 222 20.95 -2.55 -14.28
CA GLU A 222 21.84 -2.25 -13.14
C GLU A 222 21.05 -2.09 -11.83
N ALA A 223 19.88 -1.44 -11.87
CA ALA A 223 19.01 -1.27 -10.71
C ALA A 223 18.46 -2.60 -10.20
N VAL A 224 18.03 -3.48 -11.11
CA VAL A 224 17.57 -4.83 -10.75
C VAL A 224 18.73 -5.69 -10.23
N ASP A 225 19.92 -5.57 -10.83
CA ASP A 225 21.12 -6.27 -10.35
C ASP A 225 21.57 -5.76 -8.96
N ALA A 226 21.27 -4.50 -8.62
CA ALA A 226 21.41 -3.93 -7.28
C ALA A 226 20.27 -4.32 -6.31
N GLY A 227 19.25 -5.04 -6.77
CA GLY A 227 18.20 -5.63 -5.95
C GLY A 227 16.83 -4.95 -6.02
N ALA A 228 16.61 -3.97 -6.90
CA ALA A 228 15.26 -3.47 -7.17
C ALA A 228 14.38 -4.62 -7.68
N SER A 229 13.15 -4.73 -7.15
CA SER A 229 12.28 -5.90 -7.36
C SER A 229 10.86 -5.54 -7.76
N MET A 230 10.54 -4.24 -7.89
CA MET A 230 9.21 -3.77 -8.23
C MET A 230 9.25 -2.61 -9.23
N SER A 231 8.13 -2.39 -9.89
CA SER A 231 7.87 -1.18 -10.69
C SER A 231 6.65 -0.49 -10.12
N THR A 232 6.76 0.77 -9.75
CA THR A 232 5.65 1.57 -9.22
C THR A 232 4.70 1.93 -10.37
N HIS A 233 3.40 1.67 -10.18
CA HIS A 233 2.28 2.01 -11.08
C HIS A 233 2.64 1.97 -12.57
N LEU A 234 3.22 0.85 -13.02
CA LEU A 234 3.86 0.74 -14.32
C LEU A 234 2.91 1.14 -15.46
N GLY A 235 3.37 2.08 -16.29
CA GLY A 235 2.58 2.74 -17.34
C GLY A 235 2.16 4.16 -16.94
N ASN A 236 2.14 4.47 -15.64
CA ASN A 236 2.05 5.81 -15.08
C ASN A 236 3.45 6.29 -14.64
N GLY A 237 3.55 7.55 -14.16
CA GLY A 237 4.87 8.17 -13.90
C GLY A 237 5.79 8.16 -15.13
N CYS A 238 5.19 8.18 -16.33
CA CYS A 238 5.81 8.15 -17.64
C CYS A 238 5.27 9.31 -18.47
N ALA A 239 6.08 9.85 -19.39
CA ALA A 239 5.61 10.90 -20.29
C ALA A 239 4.48 10.41 -21.21
N ASN A 240 3.55 11.31 -21.57
CA ASN A 240 2.46 11.00 -22.51
C ASN A 240 2.98 10.57 -23.90
N GLU A 241 4.09 11.16 -24.33
CA GLU A 241 4.80 10.78 -25.56
C GLU A 241 6.15 10.16 -25.19
N ILE A 242 6.32 8.88 -25.51
CA ILE A 242 7.57 8.13 -25.29
C ILE A 242 8.14 7.61 -26.60
N ASN A 243 9.43 7.33 -26.61
CA ASN A 243 10.04 6.64 -27.74
C ASN A 243 9.47 5.21 -27.84
N ARG A 244 9.03 4.83 -29.04
CA ARG A 244 8.41 3.51 -29.28
C ARG A 244 9.30 2.32 -28.90
N HIS A 245 10.62 2.45 -29.03
CA HIS A 245 11.59 1.37 -28.88
C HIS A 245 12.41 1.49 -27.59
N HIS A 246 12.76 2.71 -27.21
CA HIS A 246 13.65 3.01 -26.08
C HIS A 246 12.88 3.77 -25.00
N ASN A 247 12.13 3.03 -24.18
CA ASN A 247 11.36 3.58 -23.07
C ASN A 247 11.54 2.69 -21.83
N PRO A 248 11.19 3.18 -20.62
CA PRO A 248 11.34 2.42 -19.39
C PRO A 248 10.33 1.27 -19.24
N ILE A 249 9.26 1.22 -20.05
CA ILE A 249 8.19 0.21 -19.89
C ILE A 249 8.66 -1.17 -20.35
N TRP A 250 9.25 -1.26 -21.54
CA TRP A 250 9.68 -2.54 -22.12
C TRP A 250 10.67 -3.35 -21.27
N PRO A 251 11.80 -2.79 -20.80
CA PRO A 251 12.73 -3.55 -19.97
C PRO A 251 12.11 -3.99 -18.63
N GLN A 252 11.21 -3.19 -18.05
CA GLN A 252 10.52 -3.56 -16.81
C GLN A 252 9.51 -4.69 -17.00
N LEU A 253 8.75 -4.66 -18.10
CA LEU A 253 7.85 -5.77 -18.45
C LEU A 253 8.61 -7.05 -18.78
N ALA A 254 9.75 -6.94 -19.47
CA ALA A 254 10.53 -8.08 -19.91
C ALA A 254 11.35 -8.76 -18.77
N ASP A 255 11.72 -8.03 -17.72
CA ASP A 255 12.50 -8.60 -16.61
C ASP A 255 11.61 -9.26 -15.55
N ASP A 256 11.63 -10.59 -15.49
CA ASP A 256 10.86 -11.43 -14.58
C ASP A 256 11.16 -11.21 -13.07
N ARG A 257 12.24 -10.49 -12.75
CA ARG A 257 12.60 -10.12 -11.38
C ARG A 257 11.86 -8.88 -10.88
N LEU A 258 11.21 -8.12 -11.78
CA LEU A 258 10.41 -6.95 -11.46
C LEU A 258 8.92 -7.30 -11.46
N MET A 259 8.27 -7.03 -10.33
CA MET A 259 6.82 -7.12 -10.16
C MET A 259 6.20 -5.72 -10.30
N PRO A 260 5.43 -5.42 -11.37
CA PRO A 260 4.75 -4.15 -11.46
C PRO A 260 3.58 -4.07 -10.49
N SER A 261 3.47 -2.94 -9.78
CA SER A 261 2.18 -2.46 -9.33
C SER A 261 1.48 -1.74 -10.48
N ILE A 262 0.16 -1.87 -10.60
CA ILE A 262 -0.63 -1.26 -11.67
C ILE A 262 -1.98 -0.75 -11.13
N ILE A 263 -2.48 0.35 -11.72
CA ILE A 263 -3.78 0.95 -11.40
C ILE A 263 -4.79 0.49 -12.45
N VAL A 264 -5.83 -0.23 -12.03
CA VAL A 264 -6.80 -0.89 -12.92
C VAL A 264 -8.17 -0.22 -12.91
N ASP A 265 -8.20 1.10 -12.98
CA ASP A 265 -9.43 1.90 -12.96
C ASP A 265 -10.03 2.14 -14.35
N GLY A 266 -9.30 1.80 -15.43
CA GLY A 266 -9.69 2.02 -16.82
C GLY A 266 -9.40 3.43 -17.35
N TYR A 267 -8.74 4.27 -16.56
CA TYR A 267 -8.33 5.63 -16.92
C TYR A 267 -6.80 5.79 -16.89
N HIS A 268 -6.15 5.28 -15.84
CA HIS A 268 -4.70 5.25 -15.73
C HIS A 268 -4.06 4.30 -16.72
N LEU A 269 -4.74 3.18 -16.99
CA LEU A 269 -4.38 2.21 -18.01
C LEU A 269 -5.61 1.81 -18.81
N THR A 270 -5.42 1.66 -20.11
CA THR A 270 -6.42 1.05 -20.99
C THR A 270 -6.57 -0.44 -20.70
N GLN A 271 -7.69 -1.03 -21.12
CA GLN A 271 -7.93 -2.46 -20.97
C GLN A 271 -6.84 -3.29 -21.68
N GLU A 272 -6.38 -2.83 -22.84
CA GLU A 272 -5.33 -3.47 -23.64
C GLU A 272 -3.99 -3.49 -22.90
N GLU A 273 -3.60 -2.39 -22.25
CA GLU A 273 -2.37 -2.31 -21.46
C GLU A 273 -2.41 -3.29 -20.28
N VAL A 274 -3.52 -3.30 -19.52
CA VAL A 274 -3.72 -4.25 -18.41
C VAL A 274 -3.64 -5.69 -18.92
N GLN A 275 -4.25 -6.01 -20.06
CA GLN A 275 -4.18 -7.35 -20.66
C GLN A 275 -2.77 -7.73 -21.07
N VAL A 276 -1.99 -6.81 -21.63
CA VAL A 276 -0.58 -7.05 -22.00
C VAL A 276 0.23 -7.33 -20.74
N PHE A 277 0.11 -6.49 -19.72
CA PHE A 277 0.85 -6.66 -18.47
C PHE A 277 0.52 -8.01 -17.83
N TYR A 278 -0.78 -8.35 -17.74
CA TYR A 278 -1.25 -9.65 -17.26
C TYR A 278 -0.68 -10.83 -18.04
N LYS A 279 -0.69 -10.78 -19.38
CA LYS A 279 -0.18 -11.87 -20.22
C LYS A 279 1.33 -12.05 -20.10
N VAL A 280 2.08 -10.96 -19.87
CA VAL A 280 3.55 -10.99 -19.75
C VAL A 280 3.98 -11.46 -18.37
N LYS A 281 3.40 -10.89 -17.30
CA LYS A 281 3.84 -11.15 -15.91
C LYS A 281 3.12 -12.32 -15.25
N GLY A 282 1.85 -12.53 -15.59
CA GLY A 282 0.97 -13.49 -14.93
C GLY A 282 0.39 -12.97 -13.61
N VAL A 283 -0.61 -13.68 -13.09
CA VAL A 283 -1.36 -13.28 -11.88
C VAL A 283 -0.49 -13.21 -10.62
N ASP A 284 0.54 -14.05 -10.53
CA ASP A 284 1.40 -14.16 -9.34
C ASP A 284 2.48 -13.06 -9.27
N ARG A 285 2.63 -12.25 -10.33
CA ARG A 285 3.69 -11.24 -10.45
C ARG A 285 3.15 -9.87 -10.88
N ILE A 286 1.93 -9.57 -10.47
CA ILE A 286 1.33 -8.23 -10.58
C ILE A 286 0.72 -7.87 -9.24
N VAL A 287 0.92 -6.64 -8.80
CA VAL A 287 0.21 -6.08 -7.65
C VAL A 287 -0.81 -5.05 -8.15
N LEU A 288 -2.04 -5.15 -7.67
CA LEU A 288 -3.01 -4.09 -7.88
C LEU A 288 -2.81 -3.04 -6.79
N VAL A 289 -2.69 -1.79 -7.18
CA VAL A 289 -2.65 -0.64 -6.25
C VAL A 289 -3.75 0.33 -6.63
N SER A 290 -4.25 1.06 -5.63
CA SER A 290 -5.27 2.08 -5.89
C SER A 290 -4.64 3.41 -6.31
N ASP A 291 -3.47 3.73 -5.74
CA ASP A 291 -2.83 5.04 -5.84
C ASP A 291 -3.84 6.19 -5.58
N ILE A 292 -4.74 5.97 -4.62
CA ILE A 292 -5.74 6.97 -4.27
C ILE A 292 -5.11 8.15 -3.56
N VAL A 293 -5.72 9.31 -3.78
CA VAL A 293 -5.34 10.58 -3.14
C VAL A 293 -6.41 11.03 -2.15
N ASP A 294 -6.11 12.10 -1.42
CA ASP A 294 -6.96 12.65 -0.37
C ASP A 294 -8.41 12.89 -0.80
N LEU A 295 -8.65 13.30 -2.05
CA LEU A 295 -9.99 13.57 -2.56
C LEU A 295 -10.83 12.30 -2.81
N ALA A 296 -10.22 11.12 -2.81
CA ALA A 296 -10.93 9.88 -3.06
C ALA A 296 -12.01 9.62 -1.98
N GLY A 297 -13.18 9.16 -2.43
CA GLY A 297 -14.36 8.93 -1.58
C GLY A 297 -15.20 10.18 -1.27
N LEU A 298 -14.76 11.38 -1.67
CA LEU A 298 -15.56 12.60 -1.56
C LEU A 298 -16.57 12.74 -2.73
N PRO A 299 -17.62 13.56 -2.60
CA PRO A 299 -18.54 13.86 -3.71
C PRO A 299 -17.82 14.59 -4.86
N PRO A 300 -18.13 14.30 -6.14
CA PRO A 300 -17.57 15.03 -7.27
C PRO A 300 -17.73 16.54 -7.16
N GLY A 301 -16.70 17.28 -7.56
CA GLY A 301 -16.67 18.75 -7.41
C GLY A 301 -15.29 19.35 -7.63
N GLU A 302 -15.21 20.67 -7.51
CA GLU A 302 -13.95 21.42 -7.52
C GLU A 302 -13.40 21.55 -6.10
N TYR A 303 -12.11 21.25 -5.95
CA TYR A 303 -11.38 21.29 -4.71
C TYR A 303 -10.13 22.17 -4.86
N LYS A 304 -9.67 22.76 -3.77
CA LYS A 304 -8.43 23.55 -3.76
C LYS A 304 -7.35 22.81 -2.98
N LYS A 305 -6.17 22.67 -3.60
CA LYS A 305 -4.96 22.12 -2.98
C LYS A 305 -3.83 23.12 -3.16
N GLY A 306 -3.57 23.92 -2.14
CA GLY A 306 -2.71 25.11 -2.25
C GLY A 306 -3.28 26.11 -3.26
N ASP A 307 -2.45 26.53 -4.21
CA ASP A 307 -2.84 27.45 -5.29
C ASP A 307 -3.49 26.74 -6.50
N ALA A 308 -3.51 25.40 -6.51
CA ALA A 308 -4.09 24.61 -7.59
C ALA A 308 -5.57 24.30 -7.36
N THR A 309 -6.35 24.33 -8.44
CA THR A 309 -7.72 23.80 -8.48
C THR A 309 -7.68 22.37 -9.01
N LEU A 310 -8.23 21.44 -8.25
CA LEU A 310 -8.43 20.04 -8.61
C LEU A 310 -9.89 19.81 -8.98
N LEU A 311 -10.12 19.05 -10.05
CA LEU A 311 -11.45 18.58 -10.41
C LEU A 311 -11.56 17.10 -10.05
N LEU A 312 -12.45 16.79 -9.11
CA LEU A 312 -12.84 15.43 -8.77
C LEU A 312 -14.02 15.04 -9.67
N THR A 313 -13.80 14.13 -10.62
CA THR A 313 -14.89 13.50 -11.37
C THR A 313 -15.36 12.24 -10.63
N PRO A 314 -16.46 11.59 -11.06
CA PRO A 314 -16.84 10.29 -10.50
C PRO A 314 -15.74 9.22 -10.62
N GLU A 315 -14.74 9.41 -11.49
CA GLU A 315 -13.80 8.36 -11.88
C GLU A 315 -12.32 8.67 -11.67
N VAL A 316 -11.88 9.92 -11.85
CA VAL A 316 -10.47 10.34 -11.69
C VAL A 316 -10.33 11.75 -11.11
N VAL A 317 -9.22 12.02 -10.40
CA VAL A 317 -8.82 13.37 -9.98
C VAL A 317 -7.92 13.95 -11.07
N LYS A 318 -8.20 15.18 -11.49
CA LYS A 318 -7.43 15.85 -12.55
C LYS A 318 -6.98 17.24 -12.15
N TYR A 319 -5.81 17.65 -12.67
CA TYR A 319 -5.42 19.05 -12.79
C TYR A 319 -5.94 19.62 -14.13
N PRO A 320 -6.99 20.46 -14.13
CA PRO A 320 -7.61 20.91 -15.38
C PRO A 320 -6.65 21.71 -16.30
N ALA A 321 -5.63 22.34 -15.72
CA ALA A 321 -4.68 23.17 -16.44
C ALA A 321 -3.60 22.36 -17.21
N GLU A 322 -3.31 21.14 -16.77
CA GLU A 322 -2.15 20.37 -17.24
C GLU A 322 -2.57 19.07 -17.97
N ASN A 323 -3.85 18.70 -17.88
CA ASN A 323 -4.39 17.42 -18.39
C ASN A 323 -3.62 16.20 -17.84
N GLU A 324 -3.03 16.34 -16.66
CA GLU A 324 -2.36 15.29 -15.89
C GLU A 324 -3.35 14.67 -14.89
N MET A 325 -3.22 13.36 -14.66
CA MET A 325 -4.06 12.58 -13.74
C MET A 325 -3.33 12.42 -12.40
N ASN A 326 -4.05 12.65 -11.30
CA ASN A 326 -3.50 12.59 -9.94
C ASN A 326 -4.20 11.51 -9.11
N GLY A 327 -3.84 10.25 -9.37
CA GLY A 327 -4.41 9.10 -8.66
C GLY A 327 -5.91 8.86 -8.89
N MET A 328 -6.45 7.84 -8.22
CA MET A 328 -7.83 7.36 -8.41
C MET A 328 -8.82 8.02 -7.42
N THR A 329 -10.12 8.10 -7.77
CA THR A 329 -11.18 8.75 -6.96
C THR A 329 -11.95 7.84 -6.02
N ALA A 330 -11.90 6.54 -6.23
CA ALA A 330 -12.57 5.56 -5.39
C ALA A 330 -11.98 4.17 -5.62
N ILE A 331 -11.91 3.36 -4.57
CA ILE A 331 -11.66 1.92 -4.72
C ILE A 331 -12.86 1.32 -5.44
N LYS A 332 -12.72 1.01 -6.74
CA LYS A 332 -13.80 0.45 -7.54
C LYS A 332 -14.16 -0.94 -7.02
N ARG A 333 -15.38 -1.10 -6.51
CA ARG A 333 -15.96 -2.41 -6.23
C ARG A 333 -16.28 -3.09 -7.56
N MET A 334 -15.73 -4.28 -7.80
CA MET A 334 -16.18 -5.12 -8.92
C MET A 334 -17.62 -5.56 -8.60
N ASN A 335 -18.58 -5.10 -9.39
CA ASN A 335 -19.99 -5.51 -9.30
C ASN A 335 -20.21 -6.88 -9.91
#